data_AF-A0A8H6R7I2-F1
#
_entry.id   AF-A0A8H6R7I2-F1
#
_cell.length_a   1.000
_cell.length_b   1.000
_cell.length_c   1.000
_cell.angle_alpha   90.00
_cell.angle_beta   90.00
_cell.angle_gamma   90.00
#
_symmetry.space_group_name_H-M   'P 1'
#
loop_
_entity.id
_entity.type
_entity.pdbx_description
1 polymer ?
#
loop_
_entity_poly.entity_id
_entity_poly.type
_entity_poly.pdbx_seq_one_letter_code
_entity_poly.pdbx_strand_id
1 'polypeptide(L)'
;MDMTGRGGRPTRKVPLPKHPGNTYLPFKDLIKLEKIDDRTYRSIALPFAPGGPLGVGRSYGAHVYMQACYAACQTVAEGFLIHNVSGNFILSGELTVPFVYKVHIIRNGRSYCTRIVNVTQSQSKGICFTCTVSFKTPEPLQISAQENVKIFEKYSSVLHNKSPTDFPECPSMDLPFYYNLLKSGTVTNDSFPGLECRKVDMSAYNRDLHPLDRRQLIFYRTIGTLPSDDPNMHLCAHIFATDRNSLYIVANHFELGDYFTAMSSLAHTVTIHSPMEELRFGKGGKRTGTVLDDRDGKGRWFCMEVNGDRIGYGRALYHGRFWSSDGTHIMTAMQDGLIRFTNKQEASAEERKFMDEQNLRWRDQSKRRKDEKL
;
A
#
# COMPACT_ATOMS: atom_id res chain seq x y z
N MET A 1 -13.44 1.83 -33.77
CA MET A 1 -13.40 2.87 -32.71
C MET A 1 -12.11 2.67 -31.96
N ASP A 2 -11.26 3.68 -32.02
CA ASP A 2 -9.81 3.59 -31.84
C ASP A 2 -9.42 3.44 -30.35
N MET A 3 -8.68 2.37 -30.03
CA MET A 3 -8.20 2.04 -28.68
C MET A 3 -6.79 2.61 -28.48
N THR A 4 -6.65 3.93 -28.45
CA THR A 4 -5.34 4.63 -28.50
C THR A 4 -4.55 4.66 -27.18
N GLY A 5 -4.88 3.82 -26.19
CA GLY A 5 -4.05 3.63 -25.00
C GLY A 5 -2.89 2.68 -25.31
N ARG A 6 -1.66 3.20 -25.46
CA ARG A 6 -0.44 2.42 -25.74
C ARG A 6 0.15 1.73 -24.51
N GLY A 7 -0.58 1.64 -23.40
CA GLY A 7 -0.13 1.08 -22.13
C GLY A 7 0.47 -0.30 -22.35
N GLY A 8 1.75 -0.44 -22.03
CA GLY A 8 2.51 -1.65 -22.31
C GLY A 8 1.87 -2.83 -21.61
N ARG A 9 1.28 -3.75 -22.38
CA ARG A 9 0.80 -5.02 -21.87
C ARG A 9 2.00 -5.71 -21.21
N PRO A 10 1.96 -6.03 -19.90
CA PRO A 10 2.99 -6.88 -19.32
C PRO A 10 2.79 -8.28 -19.91
N THR A 11 3.39 -8.55 -21.08
CA THR A 11 3.29 -9.86 -21.71
C THR A 11 4.33 -10.76 -21.07
N ARG A 12 3.88 -11.59 -20.12
CA ARG A 12 4.75 -12.63 -19.58
C ARG A 12 4.93 -13.72 -20.63
N LYS A 13 6.19 -14.10 -20.90
CA LYS A 13 6.51 -15.24 -21.78
C LYS A 13 6.18 -16.59 -21.12
N VAL A 14 6.10 -16.63 -19.79
CA VAL A 14 5.85 -17.84 -18.99
C VAL A 14 4.54 -17.70 -18.19
N PRO A 15 3.63 -18.69 -18.20
CA PRO A 15 2.40 -18.64 -17.40
C PRO A 15 2.65 -18.59 -15.89
N LEU A 16 1.79 -17.90 -15.13
CA LEU A 16 1.88 -17.89 -13.66
C LEU A 16 1.72 -19.31 -13.10
N PRO A 17 2.31 -19.58 -11.91
CA PRO A 17 2.00 -20.81 -11.17
C PRO A 17 0.49 -20.92 -10.92
N LYS A 18 -0.03 -22.15 -10.84
CA LYS A 18 -1.47 -22.39 -10.64
C LYS A 18 -2.04 -21.73 -9.36
N HIS A 19 -1.20 -21.44 -8.37
CA HIS A 19 -1.60 -20.84 -7.09
C HIS A 19 -0.64 -19.70 -6.67
N PRO A 20 -0.72 -18.51 -7.28
CA PRO A 20 0.23 -17.41 -7.06
C PRO A 20 -0.11 -16.59 -5.80
N GLY A 21 -0.65 -17.22 -4.75
CA GLY A 21 -1.11 -16.52 -3.54
C GLY A 21 -2.36 -15.64 -3.70
N ASN A 22 -2.89 -15.48 -4.92
CA ASN A 22 -4.10 -14.71 -5.24
C ASN A 22 -5.37 -15.46 -4.79
N THR A 23 -5.63 -15.48 -3.49
CA THR A 23 -6.82 -16.08 -2.88
C THR A 23 -7.31 -15.23 -1.72
N TYR A 24 -8.60 -15.27 -1.39
CA TYR A 24 -9.11 -14.61 -0.20
C TYR A 24 -8.73 -15.40 1.06
N LEU A 25 -7.55 -15.11 1.59
CA LEU A 25 -7.02 -15.69 2.81
C LEU A 25 -7.21 -14.73 3.99
N PRO A 26 -7.68 -15.18 5.17
CA PRO A 26 -7.68 -14.34 6.36
C PRO A 26 -6.27 -13.83 6.71
N PHE A 27 -6.18 -12.58 7.20
CA PHE A 27 -4.87 -11.96 7.46
C PHE A 27 -4.00 -12.75 8.45
N LYS A 28 -4.62 -13.29 9.50
CA LYS A 28 -3.96 -14.13 10.51
C LYS A 28 -3.30 -15.39 9.93
N ASP A 29 -3.76 -15.84 8.75
CA ASP A 29 -3.21 -16.99 8.05
C ASP A 29 -2.16 -16.56 7.02
N LEU A 30 -2.36 -15.41 6.37
CA LEU A 30 -1.39 -14.80 5.44
C LEU A 30 -0.06 -14.45 6.13
N ILE A 31 -0.12 -13.94 7.36
CA ILE A 31 1.07 -13.46 8.10
C ILE A 31 1.95 -14.59 8.65
N LYS A 32 1.45 -15.83 8.68
CA LYS A 32 2.11 -16.92 9.42
C LYS A 32 3.52 -17.19 8.90
N LEU A 33 4.40 -17.40 9.88
CA LEU A 33 5.78 -17.78 9.67
C LEU A 33 6.07 -19.10 10.37
N GLU A 34 6.85 -19.94 9.72
CA GLU A 34 7.50 -21.08 10.34
C GLU A 34 8.82 -20.62 10.97
N LYS A 35 9.05 -20.96 12.24
CA LYS A 35 10.33 -20.71 12.91
C LYS A 35 11.34 -21.77 12.46
N ILE A 36 12.45 -21.34 11.83
CA ILE A 36 13.55 -22.21 11.41
C ILE A 36 14.59 -22.33 12.52
N ASP A 37 14.94 -21.19 13.13
CA ASP A 37 15.80 -21.09 14.30
C ASP A 37 15.39 -19.85 15.13
N ASP A 38 16.15 -19.49 16.17
CA ASP A 38 15.83 -18.37 17.07
C ASP A 38 15.69 -17.00 16.39
N ARG A 39 16.26 -16.83 15.19
CA ARG A 39 16.30 -15.56 14.47
C ARG A 39 15.98 -15.70 12.99
N THR A 40 15.62 -16.89 12.53
CA THR A 40 15.29 -17.16 11.13
C THR A 40 13.87 -17.72 11.03
N TYR A 41 13.09 -17.12 10.14
CA TYR A 41 11.69 -17.47 9.91
C TYR A 41 11.45 -17.68 8.42
N ARG A 42 10.50 -18.52 8.05
CA ARG A 42 10.12 -18.79 6.65
C ARG A 42 8.63 -18.52 6.45
N SER A 43 8.28 -17.89 5.33
CA SER A 43 6.87 -17.68 4.97
C SER A 43 6.14 -19.01 4.81
N ILE A 44 4.93 -19.11 5.37
CA ILE A 44 4.02 -20.23 5.10
C ILE A 44 3.17 -19.94 3.86
N ALA A 45 2.60 -18.73 3.78
CA ALA A 45 1.81 -18.33 2.61
C ALA A 45 2.73 -17.93 1.43
N LEU A 46 2.31 -18.27 0.21
CA LEU A 46 2.97 -17.75 -0.99
C LEU A 46 2.62 -16.26 -1.18
N PRO A 47 3.53 -15.47 -1.77
CA PRO A 47 3.29 -14.04 -1.96
C PRO A 47 2.19 -13.80 -3.00
N PHE A 48 1.36 -12.79 -2.75
CA PHE A 48 0.38 -12.28 -3.70
C PHE A 48 1.06 -11.72 -4.97
N ALA A 49 0.45 -11.96 -6.13
CA ALA A 49 0.89 -11.49 -7.44
C ALA A 49 -0.09 -10.43 -8.01
N PRO A 50 0.24 -9.13 -7.92
CA PRO A 50 -0.57 -8.08 -8.54
C PRO A 50 -0.70 -8.30 -10.05
N GLY A 51 -1.92 -8.14 -10.56
CA GLY A 51 -2.31 -8.37 -11.95
C GLY A 51 -2.45 -9.82 -12.38
N GLY A 52 -2.17 -10.78 -11.48
CA GLY A 52 -2.34 -12.20 -11.76
C GLY A 52 -1.63 -12.58 -13.08
N PRO A 53 -2.27 -13.37 -13.96
CA PRO A 53 -1.67 -13.78 -15.24
C PRO A 53 -1.24 -12.63 -16.16
N LEU A 54 -1.82 -11.43 -15.98
CA LEU A 54 -1.47 -10.22 -16.74
C LEU A 54 -0.36 -9.40 -16.10
N GLY A 55 0.00 -9.70 -14.85
CA GLY A 55 1.02 -8.98 -14.11
C GLY A 55 2.43 -9.32 -14.57
N VAL A 56 3.40 -8.57 -14.06
CA VAL A 56 4.84 -8.78 -14.34
C VAL A 56 5.42 -10.04 -13.67
N GLY A 57 4.61 -10.79 -12.93
CA GLY A 57 5.03 -12.01 -12.25
C GLY A 57 5.96 -11.77 -11.05
N ARG A 58 5.76 -10.67 -10.31
CA ARG A 58 6.54 -10.31 -9.12
C ARG A 58 5.64 -10.29 -7.89
N SER A 59 6.22 -10.63 -6.74
CA SER A 59 5.54 -10.54 -5.46
C SER A 59 5.13 -9.12 -5.12
N TYR A 60 3.96 -8.96 -4.50
CA TYR A 60 3.52 -7.72 -3.86
C TYR A 60 4.49 -7.28 -2.76
N GLY A 61 4.95 -6.03 -2.83
CA GLY A 61 6.01 -5.51 -1.95
C GLY A 61 5.63 -5.54 -0.48
N ALA A 62 4.41 -5.12 -0.13
CA ALA A 62 4.02 -5.16 1.28
C ALA A 62 3.87 -6.56 1.87
N HIS A 63 3.79 -7.64 1.07
CA HIS A 63 3.81 -9.01 1.61
C HIS A 63 5.14 -9.31 2.31
N VAL A 64 6.26 -9.07 1.63
CA VAL A 64 7.59 -9.25 2.23
C VAL A 64 7.84 -8.25 3.35
N TYR A 65 7.35 -7.03 3.21
CA TYR A 65 7.45 -5.99 4.24
C TYR A 65 6.75 -6.43 5.54
N MET A 66 5.46 -6.76 5.49
CA MET A 66 4.68 -7.08 6.69
C MET A 66 5.22 -8.31 7.42
N GLN A 67 5.69 -9.32 6.69
CA GLN A 67 6.20 -10.55 7.28
C GLN A 67 7.60 -10.34 7.86
N ALA A 68 8.42 -9.46 7.28
CA ALA A 68 9.68 -9.04 7.89
C ALA A 68 9.44 -8.33 9.22
N CYS A 69 8.44 -7.43 9.29
CA CYS A 69 8.01 -6.83 10.55
C CYS A 69 7.55 -7.88 11.56
N TYR A 70 6.72 -8.83 11.14
CA TYR A 70 6.21 -9.88 12.02
C TYR A 70 7.31 -10.82 12.53
N ALA A 71 8.29 -11.17 11.69
CA ALA A 71 9.48 -11.92 12.08
C ALA A 71 10.28 -11.18 13.17
N ALA A 72 10.44 -9.86 13.02
CA ALA A 72 11.08 -9.03 14.05
C ALA A 72 10.28 -9.03 15.38
N CYS A 73 8.95 -9.02 15.30
CA CYS A 73 8.08 -9.08 16.49
C CYS A 73 8.29 -10.36 17.32
N GLN A 74 8.61 -11.48 16.66
CA GLN A 74 8.89 -12.75 17.35
C GLN A 74 10.17 -12.70 18.21
N THR A 75 10.96 -11.62 18.13
CA THR A 75 12.26 -11.50 18.80
C THR A 75 12.32 -10.37 19.84
N VAL A 76 11.18 -9.74 20.17
CA VAL A 76 11.07 -8.72 21.23
C VAL A 76 10.25 -9.26 22.40
N ALA A 77 10.46 -8.70 23.59
CA ALA A 77 9.63 -9.03 24.74
C ALA A 77 8.20 -8.51 24.57
N GLU A 78 7.25 -9.07 25.32
CA GLU A 78 5.87 -8.58 25.38
C GLU A 78 5.83 -7.09 25.75
N GLY A 79 4.87 -6.36 25.18
CA GLY A 79 4.70 -4.91 25.38
C GLY A 79 5.52 -4.03 24.44
N PHE A 80 6.47 -4.57 23.66
CA PHE A 80 7.13 -3.82 22.59
C PHE A 80 6.29 -3.81 21.31
N LEU A 81 5.84 -2.62 20.91
CA LEU A 81 5.01 -2.40 19.73
C LEU A 81 5.82 -1.73 18.62
N ILE A 82 5.60 -2.13 17.37
CA ILE A 82 6.20 -1.44 16.22
C ILE A 82 5.75 0.04 16.25
N HIS A 83 6.70 0.97 16.13
CA HIS A 83 6.36 2.40 15.94
C HIS A 83 6.94 3.00 14.67
N ASN A 84 7.99 2.39 14.12
CA ASN A 84 8.60 2.85 12.89
C ASN A 84 9.25 1.67 12.16
N VAL A 85 9.13 1.68 10.83
CA VAL A 85 9.84 0.75 9.95
C VAL A 85 10.34 1.50 8.74
N SER A 86 11.57 1.25 8.33
CA SER A 86 12.15 1.72 7.07
C SER A 86 12.77 0.54 6.33
N GLY A 87 12.33 0.31 5.10
CA GLY A 87 12.77 -0.83 4.29
C GLY A 87 13.14 -0.45 2.87
N ASN A 88 14.02 -1.27 2.28
CA ASN A 88 14.54 -1.14 0.93
C ASN A 88 14.28 -2.43 0.14
N PHE A 89 13.70 -2.28 -1.04
CA PHE A 89 13.47 -3.36 -1.99
C PHE A 89 14.66 -3.45 -2.95
N ILE A 90 15.32 -4.60 -2.98
CA ILE A 90 16.60 -4.78 -3.67
C ILE A 90 16.43 -5.72 -4.87
N LEU A 91 15.83 -6.89 -4.65
CA LEU A 91 15.55 -7.88 -5.71
C LEU A 91 14.06 -8.21 -5.73
N SER A 92 13.54 -8.50 -6.93
CA SER A 92 12.16 -8.93 -7.12
C SER A 92 11.92 -10.29 -6.45
N GLY A 93 10.76 -10.47 -5.81
CA GLY A 93 10.38 -11.74 -5.22
C GLY A 93 9.72 -12.69 -6.21
N GLU A 94 10.15 -13.95 -6.16
CA GLU A 94 9.61 -15.05 -6.94
C GLU A 94 8.33 -15.61 -6.32
N LEU A 95 7.31 -15.87 -7.15
CA LEU A 95 5.96 -16.21 -6.67
C LEU A 95 5.80 -17.64 -6.13
N THR A 96 6.73 -18.53 -6.45
CA THR A 96 6.69 -19.95 -6.04
C THR A 96 7.67 -20.29 -4.92
N VAL A 97 8.43 -19.31 -4.44
CA VAL A 97 9.50 -19.55 -3.47
C VAL A 97 9.15 -18.83 -2.17
N PRO A 98 9.06 -19.53 -1.03
CA PRO A 98 8.86 -18.86 0.25
C PRO A 98 10.01 -17.90 0.57
N PHE A 99 9.69 -16.73 1.12
CA PHE A 99 10.68 -15.82 1.69
C PHE A 99 11.26 -16.40 2.99
N VAL A 100 12.53 -16.14 3.23
CA VAL A 100 13.24 -16.45 4.48
C VAL A 100 13.71 -15.14 5.11
N TYR A 101 13.30 -14.90 6.36
CA TYR A 101 13.50 -13.68 7.13
C TYR A 101 14.56 -13.93 8.19
N LYS A 102 15.72 -13.30 8.07
CA LYS A 102 16.80 -13.36 9.06
C LYS A 102 16.83 -12.08 9.89
N VAL A 103 16.54 -12.21 11.17
CA VAL A 103 16.45 -11.11 12.13
C VAL A 103 17.78 -10.90 12.85
N HIS A 104 18.29 -9.67 12.81
CA HIS A 104 19.46 -9.23 13.54
C HIS A 104 19.02 -8.32 14.69
N ILE A 105 19.37 -8.70 15.93
CA ILE A 105 19.15 -7.88 17.12
C ILE A 105 20.20 -6.77 17.12
N ILE A 106 19.76 -5.52 16.97
CA ILE A 106 20.66 -4.36 17.03
C ILE A 106 20.74 -3.85 18.46
N ARG A 107 19.60 -3.71 19.13
CA ARG A 107 19.52 -3.20 20.49
C ARG A 107 18.28 -3.69 21.22
N ASN A 108 18.44 -4.02 22.49
CA ASN A 108 17.38 -4.16 23.48
C ASN A 108 17.58 -3.09 24.55
N GLY A 109 16.79 -2.02 24.51
CA GLY A 109 16.73 -1.02 25.55
C GLY A 109 15.55 -1.26 26.48
N ARG A 110 15.44 -0.41 27.52
CA ARG A 110 14.31 -0.45 28.46
C ARG A 110 12.96 -0.16 27.79
N SER A 111 12.91 0.88 26.96
CA SER A 111 11.66 1.34 26.31
C SER A 111 11.71 1.26 24.79
N TYR A 112 12.88 0.99 24.19
CA TYR A 112 13.04 0.88 22.75
C TYR A 112 13.85 -0.37 22.36
N CYS A 113 13.43 -1.04 21.29
CA CYS A 113 14.17 -2.14 20.67
C CYS A 113 14.33 -1.88 19.17
N THR A 114 15.45 -2.33 18.61
CA THR A 114 15.71 -2.20 17.16
C THR A 114 16.15 -3.52 16.57
N ARG A 115 15.60 -3.85 15.41
CA ARG A 115 15.93 -5.03 14.61
C ARG A 115 16.29 -4.62 13.19
N ILE A 116 17.23 -5.32 12.58
CA ILE A 116 17.38 -5.35 11.12
C ILE A 116 16.87 -6.71 10.64
N VAL A 117 16.09 -6.74 9.56
CA VAL A 117 15.64 -7.99 8.95
C VAL A 117 16.14 -8.03 7.52
N ASN A 118 16.90 -9.07 7.18
CA ASN A 118 17.32 -9.35 5.82
C ASN A 118 16.48 -10.51 5.28
N VAL A 119 15.92 -10.33 4.10
CA VAL A 119 15.02 -11.31 3.48
C VAL A 119 15.63 -11.85 2.21
N THR A 120 15.63 -13.16 2.06
CA THR A 120 16.12 -13.87 0.87
C THR A 120 15.08 -14.88 0.37
N GLN A 121 15.29 -15.38 -0.84
CA GLN A 121 14.67 -16.59 -1.35
C GLN A 121 15.77 -17.54 -1.81
N SER A 122 15.54 -18.86 -1.76
CA SER A 122 16.56 -19.85 -2.14
C SER A 122 17.06 -19.70 -3.59
N GLN A 123 16.21 -19.18 -4.49
CA GLN A 123 16.55 -18.91 -5.88
C GLN A 123 17.07 -17.49 -6.13
N SER A 124 17.00 -16.61 -5.13
CA SER A 124 17.49 -15.23 -5.26
C SER A 124 19.02 -15.20 -5.18
N LYS A 125 19.64 -14.28 -5.93
CA LYS A 125 21.10 -14.07 -5.92
C LYS A 125 21.58 -13.18 -4.77
N GLY A 126 20.73 -12.90 -3.77
CA GLY A 126 21.06 -11.98 -2.69
C GLY A 126 19.83 -11.61 -1.86
N ILE A 127 19.92 -10.48 -1.15
CA ILE A 127 18.82 -9.95 -0.34
C ILE A 127 17.74 -9.41 -1.28
N CYS A 128 16.50 -9.86 -1.10
CA CYS A 128 15.32 -9.33 -1.78
C CYS A 128 14.84 -8.03 -1.13
N PHE A 129 14.82 -8.01 0.20
CA PHE A 129 14.36 -6.89 1.01
C PHE A 129 15.18 -6.79 2.30
N THR A 130 15.47 -5.56 2.72
CA THR A 130 16.05 -5.30 4.05
C THR A 130 15.27 -4.20 4.73
N CYS A 131 15.06 -4.32 6.04
CA CYS A 131 14.42 -3.24 6.80
C CYS A 131 14.97 -3.11 8.21
N THR A 132 14.91 -1.90 8.73
CA THR A 132 15.03 -1.62 10.17
C THR A 132 13.64 -1.51 10.77
N VAL A 133 13.35 -2.31 11.79
CA VAL A 133 12.10 -2.30 12.55
C VAL A 133 12.40 -1.76 13.95
N SER A 134 11.76 -0.67 14.33
CA SER A 134 11.89 -0.04 15.64
C SER A 134 10.62 -0.24 16.46
N PHE A 135 10.84 -0.63 17.72
CA PHE A 135 9.79 -0.95 18.67
C PHE A 135 9.89 -0.04 19.88
N LYS A 136 8.74 0.28 20.49
CA LYS A 136 8.68 0.98 21.76
C LYS A 136 7.64 0.36 22.69
N THR A 137 7.81 0.55 23.99
CA THR A 137 6.73 0.31 24.96
C THR A 137 5.69 1.44 24.89
N PRO A 138 4.42 1.18 25.20
CA PRO A 138 3.41 2.23 25.39
C PRO A 138 3.85 3.26 26.43
N GLU A 139 3.42 4.50 26.24
CA GLU A 139 3.65 5.60 27.17
C GLU A 139 2.34 6.38 27.38
N PRO A 140 2.11 6.94 28.58
CA PRO A 140 0.95 7.80 28.82
C PRO A 140 0.98 9.03 27.91
N LEU A 141 -0.20 9.44 27.44
CA LEU A 141 -0.33 10.65 26.65
C LEU A 141 -0.03 11.88 27.51
N GLN A 142 0.97 12.68 27.11
CA GLN A 142 1.27 13.97 27.74
C GLN A 142 0.70 15.14 26.92
N ILE A 143 0.98 15.15 25.62
CA ILE A 143 0.51 16.16 24.67
C ILE A 143 0.09 15.44 23.40
N SER A 144 -1.07 15.81 22.85
CA SER A 144 -1.54 15.34 21.54
C SER A 144 -1.96 16.51 20.69
N ALA A 145 -1.50 16.54 19.44
CA ALA A 145 -1.98 17.46 18.43
C ALA A 145 -1.91 16.78 17.06
N GLN A 146 -2.95 16.98 16.26
CA GLN A 146 -3.01 16.61 14.87
C GLN A 146 -3.94 17.57 14.11
N GLU A 147 -3.94 17.49 12.79
CA GLU A 147 -4.96 18.13 11.98
C GLU A 147 -6.34 17.54 12.30
N ASN A 148 -7.35 18.41 12.42
CA ASN A 148 -8.74 17.99 12.58
C ASN A 148 -9.30 17.60 11.21
N VAL A 149 -9.37 16.30 10.93
CA VAL A 149 -9.83 15.77 9.65
C VAL A 149 -11.04 14.88 9.86
N LYS A 150 -12.18 15.31 9.35
CA LYS A 150 -13.38 14.46 9.24
C LYS A 150 -13.53 14.00 7.80
N ILE A 151 -13.08 12.78 7.51
CA ILE A 151 -12.93 12.25 6.14
C ILE A 151 -14.21 12.38 5.31
N PHE A 152 -15.37 12.03 5.87
CA PHE A 152 -16.66 12.09 5.13
C PHE A 152 -17.16 13.52 4.89
N GLU A 153 -16.82 14.47 5.77
CA GLU A 153 -17.14 15.89 5.55
C GLU A 153 -16.18 16.48 4.50
N LYS A 154 -14.87 16.25 4.66
CA LYS A 154 -13.81 16.73 3.75
C LYS A 154 -14.02 16.24 2.31
N TYR A 155 -14.44 14.99 2.14
CA TYR A 155 -14.63 14.35 0.83
C TYR A 155 -16.12 14.13 0.50
N SER A 156 -16.99 15.00 1.01
CA SER A 156 -18.44 14.88 0.82
C SER A 156 -18.86 14.80 -0.65
N SER A 157 -18.15 15.46 -1.58
CA SER A 157 -18.43 15.40 -3.02
C SER A 157 -18.41 13.99 -3.62
N VAL A 158 -17.72 13.03 -2.97
CA VAL A 158 -17.62 11.63 -3.43
C VAL A 158 -18.11 10.62 -2.39
N LEU A 159 -18.19 11.01 -1.11
CA LEU A 159 -18.58 10.15 0.01
C LEU A 159 -19.98 10.40 0.58
N HIS A 160 -20.69 11.44 0.17
CA HIS A 160 -22.02 11.77 0.73
C HIS A 160 -22.99 10.58 0.64
N ASN A 161 -23.63 10.25 1.77
CA ASN A 161 -24.54 9.11 1.95
C ASN A 161 -23.97 7.74 1.52
N LYS A 162 -22.65 7.58 1.55
CA LYS A 162 -21.99 6.29 1.25
C LYS A 162 -21.28 5.72 2.47
N SER A 163 -21.08 4.42 2.42
CA SER A 163 -20.26 3.61 3.31
C SER A 163 -19.16 2.91 2.51
N PRO A 164 -18.10 2.40 3.16
CA PRO A 164 -17.04 1.67 2.47
C PRO A 164 -17.54 0.54 1.54
N THR A 165 -18.61 -0.15 1.93
CA THR A 165 -19.17 -1.28 1.17
C THR A 165 -19.90 -0.87 -0.11
N ASP A 166 -20.26 0.40 -0.26
CA ASP A 166 -20.89 0.92 -1.48
C ASP A 166 -19.89 1.15 -2.61
N PHE A 167 -18.58 1.05 -2.32
CA PHE A 167 -17.51 1.20 -3.30
C PHE A 167 -17.06 -0.17 -3.86
N PRO A 168 -16.60 -0.20 -5.13
CA PRO A 168 -16.07 -1.44 -5.70
C PRO A 168 -14.81 -1.89 -4.98
N GLU A 169 -14.54 -3.18 -5.07
CA GLU A 169 -13.26 -3.73 -4.64
C GLU A 169 -12.12 -3.04 -5.39
N CYS A 170 -11.05 -2.76 -4.65
CA CYS A 170 -9.84 -2.17 -5.17
C CYS A 170 -9.24 -3.05 -6.27
N PRO A 171 -9.01 -2.55 -7.49
CA PRO A 171 -8.48 -3.37 -8.57
C PRO A 171 -7.06 -3.86 -8.26
N SER A 172 -6.69 -5.00 -8.83
CA SER A 172 -5.35 -5.59 -8.71
C SER A 172 -4.26 -4.73 -9.37
N MET A 173 -4.58 -4.12 -10.51
CA MET A 173 -3.74 -3.12 -11.19
C MET A 173 -4.59 -1.88 -11.45
N ASP A 174 -4.24 -0.78 -10.80
CA ASP A 174 -5.01 0.46 -10.87
C ASP A 174 -4.61 1.31 -12.08
N LEU A 175 -4.87 0.81 -13.28
CA LEU A 175 -4.50 1.47 -14.53
C LEU A 175 -5.63 1.36 -15.56
N PRO A 176 -5.76 2.34 -16.47
CA PRO A 176 -6.85 2.37 -17.46
C PRO A 176 -7.00 1.08 -18.26
N PHE A 177 -5.89 0.48 -18.71
CA PHE A 177 -5.94 -0.76 -19.49
C PHE A 177 -6.59 -1.91 -18.72
N TYR A 178 -6.33 -2.03 -17.40
CA TYR A 178 -6.88 -3.10 -16.58
C TYR A 178 -8.38 -2.91 -16.38
N TYR A 179 -8.82 -1.67 -16.16
CA TYR A 179 -10.25 -1.33 -16.11
C TYR A 179 -10.97 -1.65 -17.42
N ASN A 180 -10.36 -1.42 -18.57
CA ASN A 180 -10.94 -1.76 -19.86
C ASN A 180 -11.11 -3.28 -20.01
N LEU A 181 -10.14 -4.07 -19.55
CA LEU A 181 -10.21 -5.54 -19.57
C LEU A 181 -11.27 -6.09 -18.59
N LEU A 182 -11.45 -5.45 -17.44
CA LEU A 182 -12.54 -5.78 -16.51
C LEU A 182 -13.91 -5.48 -17.15
N LYS A 183 -14.06 -4.30 -17.77
CA LYS A 183 -15.31 -3.88 -18.44
C LYS A 183 -15.68 -4.77 -19.63
N SER A 184 -14.69 -5.23 -20.40
CA SER A 184 -14.92 -6.16 -21.52
C SER A 184 -15.19 -7.60 -21.07
N GLY A 185 -15.07 -7.91 -19.78
CA GLY A 185 -15.16 -9.28 -19.26
C GLY A 185 -14.00 -10.18 -19.67
N THR A 186 -12.91 -9.60 -20.21
CA THR A 186 -11.73 -10.38 -20.64
C THR A 186 -10.97 -10.94 -19.45
N VAL A 187 -11.01 -10.25 -18.30
CA VAL A 187 -10.47 -10.73 -17.03
C VAL A 187 -11.42 -10.43 -15.87
N THR A 188 -11.23 -11.15 -14.77
CA THR A 188 -11.82 -10.83 -13.47
C THR A 188 -10.78 -10.14 -12.58
N ASN A 189 -11.25 -9.42 -11.55
CA ASN A 189 -10.34 -8.84 -10.56
C ASN A 189 -9.68 -9.95 -9.74
N ASP A 190 -8.36 -9.85 -9.51
CA ASP A 190 -7.64 -10.84 -8.71
C ASP A 190 -8.06 -10.78 -7.25
N SER A 191 -8.17 -11.93 -6.60
CA SER A 191 -8.39 -12.02 -5.15
C SER A 191 -7.17 -11.48 -4.39
N PHE A 192 -7.38 -10.43 -3.60
CA PHE A 192 -6.37 -9.89 -2.70
C PHE A 192 -6.44 -10.57 -1.32
N PRO A 193 -5.37 -11.26 -0.86
CA PRO A 193 -5.38 -11.91 0.45
C PRO A 193 -5.25 -10.88 1.58
N GLY A 194 -5.66 -11.28 2.78
CA GLY A 194 -5.40 -10.57 4.03
C GLY A 194 -6.32 -9.39 4.29
N LEU A 195 -6.57 -8.53 3.31
CA LEU A 195 -7.40 -7.33 3.48
C LEU A 195 -8.52 -7.27 2.45
N GLU A 196 -9.67 -6.76 2.91
CA GLU A 196 -10.71 -6.25 2.03
C GLU A 196 -10.40 -4.77 1.78
N CYS A 197 -10.25 -4.37 0.51
CA CYS A 197 -9.95 -3.00 0.12
C CYS A 197 -11.01 -2.46 -0.84
N ARG A 198 -11.55 -1.28 -0.58
CA ARG A 198 -12.61 -0.62 -1.35
C ARG A 198 -12.12 0.72 -1.88
N LYS A 199 -12.10 0.91 -3.20
CA LYS A 199 -11.53 2.10 -3.84
C LYS A 199 -12.63 3.11 -4.16
N VAL A 200 -12.46 4.35 -3.69
CA VAL A 200 -13.37 5.45 -4.01
C VAL A 200 -13.06 5.99 -5.41
N ASP A 201 -14.09 6.23 -6.23
CA ASP A 201 -13.93 7.03 -7.44
C ASP A 201 -13.79 8.50 -7.07
N MET A 202 -12.57 9.01 -7.20
CA MET A 202 -12.21 10.38 -6.84
C MET A 202 -12.32 11.36 -8.02
N SER A 203 -12.83 10.92 -9.18
CA SER A 203 -12.91 11.73 -10.41
C SER A 203 -13.56 13.10 -10.17
N ALA A 204 -14.68 13.15 -9.45
CA ALA A 204 -15.38 14.41 -9.16
C ALA A 204 -14.58 15.35 -8.23
N TYR A 205 -13.87 14.81 -7.24
CA TYR A 205 -13.04 15.58 -6.32
C TYR A 205 -11.74 16.07 -6.99
N ASN A 206 -11.11 15.24 -7.83
CA ASN A 206 -9.80 15.49 -8.42
C ASN A 206 -9.82 16.29 -9.73
N ARG A 207 -10.99 16.44 -10.38
CA ARG A 207 -11.14 16.95 -11.76
C ARG A 207 -10.32 18.21 -12.04
N ASP A 208 -10.42 19.20 -11.15
CA ASP A 208 -9.87 20.54 -11.36
C ASP A 208 -8.58 20.78 -10.55
N LEU A 209 -8.12 19.78 -9.80
CA LEU A 209 -6.94 19.86 -8.95
C LEU A 209 -5.66 19.59 -9.74
N HIS A 210 -4.61 20.32 -9.38
CA HIS A 210 -3.24 20.00 -9.78
C HIS A 210 -2.87 18.57 -9.31
N PRO A 211 -2.11 17.77 -10.08
CA PRO A 211 -1.74 16.40 -9.72
C PRO A 211 -1.25 16.18 -8.28
N LEU A 212 -0.51 17.15 -7.73
CA LEU A 212 0.01 17.12 -6.35
C LEU A 212 -1.07 17.29 -5.27
N ASP A 213 -2.16 17.99 -5.61
CA ASP A 213 -3.29 18.23 -4.70
C ASP A 213 -4.37 17.15 -4.84
N ARG A 214 -4.28 16.28 -5.87
CA ARG A 214 -5.17 15.13 -6.04
C ARG A 214 -5.00 14.13 -4.90
N ARG A 215 -6.10 13.46 -4.56
CA ARG A 215 -6.17 12.45 -3.49
C ARG A 215 -6.84 11.18 -4.01
N GLN A 216 -6.34 10.04 -3.55
CA GLN A 216 -7.02 8.76 -3.70
C GLN A 216 -7.39 8.25 -2.30
N LEU A 217 -8.64 7.79 -2.16
CA LEU A 217 -9.10 7.13 -0.95
C LEU A 217 -9.28 5.64 -1.19
N ILE A 218 -8.75 4.83 -0.28
CA ILE A 218 -8.99 3.39 -0.21
C ILE A 218 -9.42 3.07 1.22
N PHE A 219 -10.62 2.54 1.38
CA PHE A 219 -11.04 1.97 2.65
C PHE A 219 -10.53 0.54 2.76
N TYR A 220 -10.03 0.16 3.93
CA TYR A 220 -9.53 -1.19 4.14
C TYR A 220 -9.89 -1.74 5.52
N ARG A 221 -10.02 -3.07 5.59
CA ARG A 221 -10.15 -3.85 6.81
C ARG A 221 -9.57 -5.24 6.62
N THR A 222 -9.38 -5.99 7.70
CA THR A 222 -8.89 -7.38 7.60
C THR A 222 -9.96 -8.33 7.06
N ILE A 223 -9.54 -9.29 6.23
CA ILE A 223 -10.33 -10.50 5.98
C ILE A 223 -10.21 -11.37 7.22
N GLY A 224 -11.36 -11.67 7.84
CA GLY A 224 -11.43 -12.38 9.10
C GLY A 224 -11.03 -11.52 10.31
N THR A 225 -11.05 -12.14 11.48
CA THR A 225 -10.71 -11.50 12.76
C THR A 225 -9.24 -11.69 13.11
N LEU A 226 -8.69 -10.72 13.85
CA LEU A 226 -7.36 -10.80 14.44
C LEU A 226 -7.43 -11.07 15.94
N PRO A 227 -6.46 -11.81 16.50
CA PRO A 227 -6.37 -12.08 17.92
C PRO A 227 -6.09 -10.80 18.74
N SER A 228 -6.77 -10.62 19.87
CA SER A 228 -6.64 -9.43 20.70
C SER A 228 -5.32 -9.35 21.48
N ASP A 229 -4.71 -10.51 21.74
CA ASP A 229 -3.44 -10.70 22.45
C ASP A 229 -2.21 -10.54 21.55
N ASP A 230 -2.38 -10.33 20.23
CA ASP A 230 -1.29 -9.99 19.31
C ASP A 230 -1.46 -8.58 18.72
N PRO A 231 -1.10 -7.52 19.45
CA PRO A 231 -1.19 -6.16 18.96
C PRO A 231 -0.31 -5.91 17.73
N ASN A 232 0.86 -6.56 17.63
CA ASN A 232 1.76 -6.38 16.51
C ASN A 232 1.20 -6.98 15.21
N MET A 233 0.39 -8.04 15.27
CA MET A 233 -0.32 -8.55 14.08
C MET A 233 -1.27 -7.51 13.48
N HIS A 234 -1.95 -6.71 14.31
CA HIS A 234 -2.77 -5.59 13.82
C HIS A 234 -1.91 -4.50 13.15
N LEU A 235 -0.76 -4.16 13.73
CA LEU A 235 0.19 -3.19 13.14
C LEU A 235 0.71 -3.69 11.78
N CYS A 236 1.02 -4.98 11.66
CA CYS A 236 1.41 -5.60 10.40
C CYS A 236 0.29 -5.55 9.35
N ALA A 237 -0.98 -5.62 9.75
CA ALA A 237 -2.11 -5.47 8.82
C ALA A 237 -2.22 -4.05 8.25
N HIS A 238 -1.96 -3.03 9.08
CA HIS A 238 -1.84 -1.66 8.58
C HIS A 238 -0.66 -1.50 7.63
N ILE A 239 0.52 -2.03 7.99
CA ILE A 239 1.71 -2.01 7.13
C ILE A 239 1.45 -2.72 5.80
N PHE A 240 0.71 -3.83 5.79
CA PHE A 240 0.37 -4.54 4.55
C PHE A 240 -0.50 -3.71 3.59
N ALA A 241 -1.36 -2.84 4.15
CA ALA A 241 -2.24 -1.96 3.37
C ALA A 241 -1.48 -0.85 2.64
N THR A 242 -0.30 -0.43 3.12
CA THR A 242 0.35 0.82 2.69
C THR A 242 0.80 0.83 1.23
N ASP A 243 1.07 -0.34 0.68
CA ASP A 243 1.56 -0.52 -0.70
C ASP A 243 0.41 -0.84 -1.68
N ARG A 244 -0.85 -0.85 -1.23
CA ARG A 244 -1.98 -1.20 -2.10
C ARG A 244 -2.17 -0.13 -3.16
N ASN A 245 -1.98 -0.51 -4.42
CA ASN A 245 -1.97 0.33 -5.62
C ASN A 245 -0.89 1.42 -5.69
N SER A 246 -0.35 1.93 -4.57
CA SER A 246 0.89 2.72 -4.49
C SER A 246 1.22 3.57 -5.75
N LEU A 247 2.26 3.21 -6.51
CA LEU A 247 2.75 3.97 -7.66
C LEU A 247 1.78 4.01 -8.84
N TYR A 248 0.79 3.11 -8.92
CA TYR A 248 -0.28 3.20 -9.92
C TYR A 248 -1.11 4.47 -9.67
N ILE A 249 -1.37 4.80 -8.40
CA ILE A 249 -2.08 6.02 -8.02
C ILE A 249 -1.29 7.25 -8.48
N VAL A 250 0.04 7.23 -8.34
CA VAL A 250 0.88 8.32 -8.85
C VAL A 250 0.78 8.41 -10.37
N ALA A 251 0.87 7.30 -11.12
CA ALA A 251 0.69 7.32 -12.57
C ALA A 251 -0.66 7.96 -12.97
N ASN A 252 -1.74 7.60 -12.27
CA ASN A 252 -3.08 8.13 -12.54
C ASN A 252 -3.24 9.61 -12.16
N HIS A 253 -2.71 10.03 -11.01
CA HIS A 253 -2.79 11.43 -10.57
C HIS A 253 -2.11 12.37 -11.56
N PHE A 254 -1.03 11.91 -12.21
CA PHE A 254 -0.35 12.65 -13.27
C PHE A 254 -0.90 12.34 -14.67
N GLU A 255 -2.02 11.63 -14.82
CA GLU A 255 -2.62 11.33 -16.14
C GLU A 255 -1.68 10.60 -17.11
N LEU A 256 -0.72 9.83 -16.55
CA LEU A 256 0.25 9.04 -17.31
C LEU A 256 -0.08 7.55 -17.33
N GLY A 257 -1.24 7.16 -16.78
CA GLY A 257 -1.65 5.76 -16.65
C GLY A 257 -1.71 5.00 -17.98
N ASP A 258 -2.13 5.67 -19.07
CA ASP A 258 -2.17 5.08 -20.42
C ASP A 258 -0.80 4.88 -21.05
N TYR A 259 0.23 5.56 -20.54
CA TYR A 259 1.61 5.43 -20.99
C TYR A 259 2.45 4.60 -20.01
N PHE A 260 1.86 4.08 -18.94
CA PHE A 260 2.57 3.30 -17.95
C PHE A 260 3.29 2.09 -18.56
N THR A 261 4.55 1.87 -18.18
CA THR A 261 5.35 0.74 -18.66
C THR A 261 5.93 -0.12 -17.55
N ALA A 262 6.50 0.50 -16.52
CA ALA A 262 7.12 -0.24 -15.43
C ALA A 262 7.12 0.55 -14.13
N MET A 263 7.05 -0.20 -13.02
CA MET A 263 7.31 0.32 -11.69
C MET A 263 8.07 -0.69 -10.83
N SER A 264 8.72 -0.18 -9.80
CA SER A 264 9.21 -0.99 -8.68
C SER A 264 9.28 -0.12 -7.44
N SER A 265 8.90 -0.67 -6.30
CA SER A 265 9.23 -0.08 -5.00
C SER A 265 10.75 -0.06 -4.83
N LEU A 266 11.30 1.02 -4.25
CA LEU A 266 12.73 1.17 -3.95
C LEU A 266 12.96 1.25 -2.45
N ALA A 267 12.25 2.17 -1.79
CA ALA A 267 12.28 2.34 -0.34
C ALA A 267 10.88 2.66 0.17
N HIS A 268 10.54 2.20 1.37
CA HIS A 268 9.22 2.43 1.97
C HIS A 268 9.35 2.55 3.49
N THR A 269 8.85 3.64 4.05
CA THR A 269 8.91 3.96 5.48
C THR A 269 7.51 4.14 6.04
N VAL A 270 7.25 3.54 7.19
CA VAL A 270 5.99 3.62 7.92
C VAL A 270 6.26 4.12 9.32
N THR A 271 5.48 5.10 9.79
CA THR A 271 5.49 5.59 11.18
C THR A 271 4.09 5.47 11.76
N ILE A 272 3.98 4.84 12.92
CA ILE A 272 2.72 4.63 13.65
C ILE A 272 2.65 5.65 14.79
N HIS A 273 1.54 6.37 14.85
CA HIS A 273 1.38 7.55 15.72
C HIS A 273 0.50 7.29 16.94
N SER A 274 -0.43 6.34 16.82
CA SER A 274 -1.53 6.15 17.76
C SER A 274 -1.35 4.92 18.65
N PRO A 275 -2.05 4.85 19.79
CA PRO A 275 -2.03 3.66 20.64
C PRO A 275 -2.97 2.57 20.08
N MET A 276 -2.92 1.37 20.66
CA MET A 276 -3.59 0.20 20.10
C MET A 276 -5.11 0.30 20.06
N GLU A 277 -5.73 1.07 20.94
CA GLU A 277 -7.17 1.31 20.96
C GLU A 277 -7.66 1.93 19.64
N GLU A 278 -6.80 2.74 19.01
CA GLU A 278 -7.04 3.37 17.71
C GLU A 278 -6.60 2.52 16.52
N LEU A 279 -5.79 1.48 16.72
CA LEU A 279 -5.20 0.64 15.65
C LEU A 279 -5.79 -0.78 15.56
N ARG A 280 -6.55 -1.24 16.56
CA ARG A 280 -7.12 -2.60 16.55
C ARG A 280 -8.14 -2.82 15.45
N PHE A 281 -7.96 -3.84 14.62
CA PHE A 281 -9.02 -4.36 13.75
C PHE A 281 -10.08 -5.13 14.55
N GLY A 282 -11.28 -5.30 14.00
CA GLY A 282 -12.35 -6.10 14.62
C GLY A 282 -13.10 -5.40 15.77
N LYS A 283 -13.76 -6.18 16.62
CA LYS A 283 -14.72 -5.70 17.63
C LYS A 283 -14.10 -4.97 18.84
N GLY A 284 -12.79 -5.06 19.03
CA GLY A 284 -12.07 -4.49 20.18
C GLY A 284 -11.43 -3.11 19.94
N GLY A 285 -11.67 -2.47 18.80
CA GLY A 285 -11.22 -1.10 18.55
C GLY A 285 -12.19 -0.05 19.10
N LYS A 286 -11.71 1.19 19.29
CA LYS A 286 -12.56 2.34 19.63
C LYS A 286 -13.66 2.50 18.59
N ARG A 287 -14.91 2.59 19.05
CA ARG A 287 -16.12 2.85 18.24
C ARG A 287 -16.57 4.27 18.48
N THR A 288 -16.90 4.98 17.41
CA THR A 288 -17.11 6.44 17.39
C THR A 288 -18.48 6.82 16.80
N GLY A 289 -19.29 5.83 16.43
CA GLY A 289 -20.61 5.97 15.82
C GLY A 289 -20.58 6.26 14.31
N THR A 290 -19.44 6.19 13.64
CA THR A 290 -19.33 6.62 12.23
C THR A 290 -19.61 5.49 11.24
N VAL A 291 -19.67 5.82 9.95
CA VAL A 291 -19.83 4.84 8.85
C VAL A 291 -18.63 3.90 8.69
N LEU A 292 -17.49 4.22 9.33
CA LEU A 292 -16.31 3.36 9.35
C LEU A 292 -16.34 2.36 10.51
N ASP A 293 -17.19 2.57 11.50
CA ASP A 293 -17.41 1.56 12.52
C ASP A 293 -18.17 0.37 11.93
N ASP A 294 -17.85 -0.81 12.43
CA ASP A 294 -18.34 -2.12 12.01
C ASP A 294 -19.88 -2.22 11.97
N ARG A 295 -20.52 -1.85 10.84
CA ARG A 295 -21.99 -1.92 10.65
C ARG A 295 -22.48 -3.29 10.18
N ASP A 296 -21.62 -4.07 9.53
CA ASP A 296 -21.96 -5.37 8.95
C ASP A 296 -21.43 -6.56 9.78
N GLY A 297 -20.85 -6.29 10.95
CA GLY A 297 -20.32 -7.29 11.87
C GLY A 297 -19.00 -7.96 11.43
N LYS A 298 -18.38 -7.48 10.34
CA LYS A 298 -17.15 -8.03 9.75
C LYS A 298 -15.89 -7.26 10.16
N GLY A 299 -16.01 -6.26 11.03
CA GLY A 299 -14.92 -5.46 11.55
C GLY A 299 -14.89 -4.05 10.98
N ARG A 300 -14.30 -3.13 11.76
CA ARG A 300 -14.21 -1.73 11.40
C ARG A 300 -13.29 -1.47 10.22
N TRP A 301 -13.56 -0.37 9.54
CA TRP A 301 -12.80 0.14 8.41
C TRP A 301 -11.82 1.22 8.84
N PHE A 302 -10.74 1.33 8.08
CA PHE A 302 -9.81 2.45 8.11
C PHE A 302 -9.76 3.12 6.74
N CYS A 303 -9.41 4.40 6.71
CA CYS A 303 -9.24 5.13 5.46
C CYS A 303 -7.76 5.36 5.18
N MET A 304 -7.29 4.92 4.02
CA MET A 304 -6.01 5.28 3.43
C MET A 304 -6.24 6.46 2.48
N GLU A 305 -5.71 7.64 2.81
CA GLU A 305 -5.69 8.85 1.98
C GLU A 305 -4.29 9.05 1.42
N VAL A 306 -4.14 8.95 0.10
CA VAL A 306 -2.81 8.92 -0.55
C VAL A 306 -2.69 9.88 -1.71
N ASN A 307 -1.47 10.30 -2.00
CA ASN A 307 -1.11 11.20 -3.09
C ASN A 307 0.31 10.95 -3.60
N GLY A 308 0.66 11.60 -4.71
CA GLY A 308 2.04 11.72 -5.19
C GLY A 308 2.57 13.12 -4.86
N ASP A 309 3.71 13.19 -4.18
CA ASP A 309 4.33 14.46 -3.79
C ASP A 309 5.33 14.98 -4.84
N ARG A 310 5.91 14.07 -5.62
CA ARG A 310 6.84 14.40 -6.70
C ARG A 310 6.95 13.26 -7.68
N ILE A 311 7.11 13.62 -8.95
CA ILE A 311 7.52 12.71 -10.02
C ILE A 311 8.63 13.36 -10.85
N GLY A 312 9.63 12.59 -11.26
CA GLY A 312 10.71 13.09 -12.10
C GLY A 312 11.91 12.15 -12.12
N TYR A 313 12.71 12.25 -13.18
CA TYR A 313 13.95 11.48 -13.35
C TYR A 313 13.77 9.95 -13.18
N GLY A 314 12.61 9.44 -13.57
CA GLY A 314 12.30 8.01 -13.47
C GLY A 314 11.91 7.51 -12.08
N ARG A 315 11.62 8.43 -11.15
CA ARG A 315 11.15 8.12 -9.81
C ARG A 315 9.89 8.90 -9.46
N ALA A 316 9.16 8.40 -8.49
CA ALA A 316 8.03 9.07 -7.87
C ALA A 316 8.03 8.86 -6.35
N LEU A 317 7.58 9.88 -5.64
CA LEU A 317 7.32 9.82 -4.21
C LEU A 317 5.82 9.66 -3.98
N TYR A 318 5.45 8.52 -3.40
CA TYR A 318 4.12 8.22 -2.90
C TYR A 318 4.06 8.52 -1.40
N HIS A 319 2.97 9.14 -0.97
CA HIS A 319 2.75 9.51 0.42
C HIS A 319 1.32 9.14 0.83
N GLY A 320 1.17 8.59 2.04
CA GLY A 320 -0.09 8.09 2.57
C GLY A 320 -0.30 8.49 4.02
N ARG A 321 -1.51 8.97 4.32
CA ARG A 321 -2.03 9.21 5.67
C ARG A 321 -3.17 8.25 5.93
N PHE A 322 -3.17 7.68 7.12
CA PHE A 322 -4.13 6.64 7.49
C PHE A 322 -4.96 7.11 8.68
N TRP A 323 -6.26 6.88 8.57
CA TRP A 323 -7.25 7.49 9.45
C TRP A 323 -8.13 6.43 10.10
N SER A 324 -8.34 6.59 11.41
CA SER A 324 -9.37 5.89 12.20
C SER A 324 -10.77 6.46 11.89
N SER A 325 -11.79 5.81 12.46
CA SER A 325 -13.20 6.13 12.22
C SER A 325 -13.61 7.52 12.69
N ASP A 326 -12.93 8.10 13.68
CA ASP A 326 -13.12 9.46 14.19
C ASP A 326 -12.20 10.52 13.55
N GLY A 327 -11.37 10.15 12.58
CA GLY A 327 -10.39 11.08 12.01
C GLY A 327 -9.06 11.14 12.76
N THR A 328 -8.81 10.23 13.71
CA THR A 328 -7.47 10.08 14.31
C THR A 328 -6.44 9.67 13.25
N HIS A 329 -5.32 10.38 13.17
CA HIS A 329 -4.22 10.08 12.24
C HIS A 329 -3.35 8.96 12.82
N ILE A 330 -3.64 7.73 12.43
CA ILE A 330 -3.06 6.55 13.08
C ILE A 330 -1.65 6.20 12.58
N MET A 331 -1.35 6.51 11.33
CA MET A 331 -0.11 6.09 10.67
C MET A 331 0.17 6.96 9.45
N THR A 332 1.45 7.11 9.11
CA THR A 332 1.94 7.72 7.86
C THR A 332 2.85 6.75 7.14
N ALA A 333 2.76 6.70 5.81
CA ALA A 333 3.65 5.95 4.95
C ALA A 333 4.24 6.84 3.85
N MET A 334 5.50 6.61 3.51
CA MET A 334 6.21 7.26 2.40
C MET A 334 6.97 6.22 1.60
N GLN A 335 6.92 6.31 0.28
CA GLN A 335 7.55 5.35 -0.62
C GLN A 335 8.24 6.03 -1.79
N ASP A 336 9.52 5.74 -1.96
CA ASP A 336 10.25 6.02 -3.20
C ASP A 336 10.07 4.84 -4.15
N GLY A 337 9.71 5.15 -5.39
CA GLY A 337 9.43 4.17 -6.42
C GLY A 337 10.05 4.54 -7.75
N LEU A 338 10.61 3.55 -8.44
CA LEU A 338 10.90 3.64 -9.86
C LEU A 338 9.57 3.67 -10.61
N ILE A 339 9.43 4.61 -11.55
CA ILE A 339 8.27 4.68 -12.45
C ILE A 339 8.72 5.06 -13.86
N ARG A 340 8.17 4.38 -14.87
CA ARG A 340 8.51 4.56 -16.29
C ARG A 340 7.25 4.64 -17.14
N PHE A 341 7.31 5.47 -18.17
CA PHE A 341 6.19 5.76 -19.08
C PHE A 341 6.53 5.61 -20.56
N THR A 342 7.75 5.17 -20.89
CA THR A 342 8.18 4.93 -22.27
C THR A 342 8.89 3.59 -22.32
N ASN A 343 8.54 2.77 -23.31
CA ASN A 343 9.10 1.41 -23.48
C ASN A 343 10.50 1.43 -24.13
N LYS A 344 10.89 2.57 -24.70
CA LYS A 344 12.15 2.78 -25.39
C LYS A 344 13.11 3.60 -24.52
N GLN A 345 14.41 3.40 -24.70
CA GLN A 345 15.46 4.26 -24.13
C GLN A 345 15.22 5.74 -24.46
N GLU A 346 14.62 6.01 -25.62
CA GLU A 346 14.13 7.32 -26.04
C GLU A 346 12.65 7.28 -26.41
N ALA A 347 11.86 8.20 -25.85
CA ALA A 347 10.45 8.38 -26.18
C ALA A 347 10.24 8.60 -27.70
N SER A 348 9.17 8.05 -28.27
CA SER A 348 8.73 8.40 -29.63
C SER A 348 8.34 9.88 -29.74
N ALA A 349 8.23 10.41 -30.96
CA ALA A 349 7.80 11.80 -31.17
C ALA A 349 6.41 12.06 -30.57
N GLU A 350 5.47 11.12 -30.72
CA GLU A 350 4.13 11.23 -30.11
C GLU A 350 4.18 11.20 -28.58
N GLU A 351 4.97 10.30 -27.99
CA GLU A 351 5.14 10.23 -26.52
C GLU A 351 5.78 11.52 -25.99
N ARG A 352 6.80 12.06 -26.67
CA ARG A 352 7.42 13.34 -26.29
C ARG A 352 6.41 14.47 -26.32
N LYS A 353 5.67 14.59 -27.43
CA LYS A 353 4.64 15.62 -27.58
C LYS A 353 3.59 15.54 -26.47
N PHE A 354 3.08 14.35 -26.16
CA PHE A 354 2.13 14.15 -25.06
C PHE A 354 2.72 14.58 -23.71
N MET A 355 3.95 14.16 -23.41
CA MET A 355 4.62 14.52 -22.14
C MET A 355 4.86 16.03 -22.04
N ASP A 356 5.21 16.70 -23.14
CA ASP A 356 5.39 18.15 -23.19
C ASP A 356 4.06 18.89 -22.96
N GLU A 357 2.97 18.43 -23.56
CA GLU A 357 1.62 18.96 -23.35
C GLU A 357 1.17 18.79 -21.89
N GLN A 358 1.42 17.63 -21.27
CA GLN A 358 1.13 17.41 -19.86
C GLN A 358 1.95 18.33 -18.94
N ASN A 359 3.25 18.47 -19.21
CA ASN A 359 4.12 19.37 -18.46
C ASN A 359 3.64 20.83 -18.53
N LEU A 360 3.20 21.30 -19.70
CA LEU A 360 2.63 22.63 -19.87
C LEU A 360 1.34 22.80 -19.06
N ARG A 361 0.43 21.82 -19.14
CA ARG A 361 -0.83 21.83 -18.39
C ARG A 361 -0.61 21.91 -16.88
N TRP A 362 0.31 21.12 -16.33
CA TRP A 362 0.60 21.16 -14.89
C TRP A 362 1.23 22.48 -14.46
N ARG A 363 2.08 23.08 -15.30
CA ARG A 363 2.65 24.42 -15.05
C ARG A 363 1.56 25.49 -14.98
N ASP A 364 0.58 25.47 -15.87
CA ASP A 364 -0.50 26.45 -15.87
C ASP A 364 -1.43 26.28 -14.65
N GLN A 365 -1.75 25.05 -14.27
CA GLN A 365 -2.46 24.77 -13.01
C GLN A 365 -1.68 25.26 -11.78
N SER A 366 -0.36 25.12 -11.78
CA SER A 366 0.50 25.63 -10.70
C SER A 366 0.46 27.16 -10.57
N LYS A 367 0.30 27.90 -11.69
CA LYS A 367 0.14 29.37 -11.67
C LYS A 367 -1.20 29.75 -11.05
N ARG A 368 -2.30 29.16 -11.50
CA ARG A 368 -3.65 29.40 -10.94
C ARG A 368 -3.70 29.19 -9.43
N ARG A 369 -3.03 28.13 -8.94
CA ARG A 369 -2.91 27.82 -7.50
C ARG A 369 -2.22 28.92 -6.69
N LYS A 370 -1.30 29.68 -7.27
CA LYS A 370 -0.65 30.82 -6.58
C LYS A 370 -1.59 32.00 -6.49
N ASP A 371 -2.35 32.26 -7.56
CA ASP A 371 -3.28 33.39 -7.64
C ASP A 371 -4.48 33.22 -6.68
N GLU A 372 -4.88 31.98 -6.35
CA GLU A 372 -5.94 31.68 -5.37
C GLU A 372 -5.49 31.69 -3.90
N LYS A 373 -4.18 31.76 -3.63
CA LYS A 373 -3.61 31.77 -2.26
C LYS A 373 -3.11 33.15 -1.82
N LEU A 374 -3.26 34.16 -2.67
CA LEU A 374 -3.07 35.59 -2.40
C LEU A 374 -4.44 36.23 -2.21
#